data_AF-A0A0F0GBL6-F1
#
_entry.id   AF-A0A0F0GBL6-F1
#
_cell.length_a   1.000
_cell.length_b   1.000
_cell.length_c   1.000
_cell.angle_alpha   90.00
_cell.angle_beta   90.00
_cell.angle_gamma   90.00
#
_symmetry.space_group_name_H-M   'P 1'
#
loop_
_entity.id
_entity.type
_entity.pdbx_description
1 polymer ?
#
loop_
_entity_poly.entity_id
_entity_poly.type
_entity_poly.pdbx_seq_one_letter_code
_entity_poly.pdbx_strand_id
1 'polypeptide(L)'
;DAALVPMRLDLAALRPQAAAGTLPALLRGLVRAPARRVARAGSAGGSELAARLLALPAAEREQAVLDLVRTRIASVLGYPDTTAVEAGR
;
A
#
# COMPACT_ATOMS: atom_id res chain seq x y z
N ASP A 1 28.57 -24.97 18.57
CA ASP A 1 29.44 -23.78 18.64
C ASP A 1 29.08 -22.83 17.52
N ALA A 2 29.00 -21.53 17.79
CA ALA A 2 28.63 -20.52 16.79
C ALA A 2 29.85 -19.63 16.51
N ALA A 3 30.29 -19.57 15.25
CA ALA A 3 31.42 -18.77 14.83
C ALA A 3 30.95 -17.58 13.98
N LEU A 4 31.50 -16.40 14.25
CA LEU A 4 31.29 -15.20 13.44
C LEU A 4 32.27 -15.21 12.26
N VAL A 5 31.75 -15.00 11.05
CA VAL A 5 32.55 -14.96 9.81
C VAL A 5 32.40 -13.59 9.16
N PRO A 6 33.44 -12.73 9.18
CA PRO A 6 33.40 -11.48 8.44
C PRO A 6 33.53 -11.78 6.95
N MET A 7 32.53 -11.38 6.17
CA MET A 7 32.54 -11.51 4.71
C MET A 7 32.00 -10.25 4.04
N ARG A 8 32.54 -9.91 2.87
CA ARG A 8 32.03 -8.81 2.06
C ARG A 8 30.90 -9.32 1.17
N LEU A 9 29.73 -8.72 1.31
CA LEU A 9 28.55 -9.03 0.52
C LEU A 9 28.21 -7.84 -0.37
N ASP A 10 28.13 -8.07 -1.68
CA ASP A 10 27.60 -7.10 -2.61
C ASP A 10 26.06 -7.16 -2.61
N LEU A 11 25.45 -6.36 -1.76
CA LEU A 11 23.99 -6.30 -1.66
C LEU A 11 23.34 -5.72 -2.93
N ALA A 12 24.06 -4.93 -3.73
CA ALA A 12 23.52 -4.39 -4.97
C ALA A 12 23.37 -5.50 -6.02
N ALA A 13 24.36 -6.39 -6.12
CA ALA A 13 24.31 -7.56 -7.00
C ALA A 13 23.22 -8.58 -6.61
N LEU A 14 22.81 -8.62 -5.33
CA LEU A 14 21.78 -9.54 -4.82
C LEU A 14 20.34 -9.00 -4.99
N ARG A 15 20.15 -7.70 -5.25
CA ARG A 15 18.82 -7.08 -5.43
C ARG A 15 18.00 -7.69 -6.57
N PRO A 16 18.55 -8.00 -7.77
CA PRO A 16 17.78 -8.62 -8.85
C PRO A 16 17.23 -10.00 -8.46
N GLN A 17 18.03 -10.80 -7.75
CA GLN A 17 17.64 -12.13 -7.27
C GLN A 17 16.57 -12.04 -6.16
N ALA A 18 16.68 -11.01 -5.30
CA ALA A 18 15.65 -10.72 -4.31
C ALA A 18 14.33 -10.31 -4.99
N ALA A 19 14.38 -9.48 -6.03
CA ALA A 19 13.20 -9.07 -6.80
C ALA A 19 12.56 -10.24 -7.57
N ALA A 20 13.38 -11.15 -8.10
CA ALA A 20 12.94 -12.37 -8.78
C ALA A 20 12.51 -13.49 -7.81
N GLY A 21 12.67 -13.32 -6.49
CA GLY A 21 12.34 -14.32 -5.49
C GLY A 21 13.28 -15.54 -5.45
N THR A 22 14.42 -15.48 -6.14
CA THR A 22 15.39 -16.57 -6.28
C THR A 22 16.52 -16.54 -5.25
N LEU A 23 16.49 -15.56 -4.32
CA LEU A 23 17.52 -15.42 -3.29
C LEU A 23 17.40 -16.52 -2.20
N PRO A 24 18.51 -17.18 -1.80
CA PRO A 24 18.53 -18.16 -0.71
C PRO A 24 17.96 -17.62 0.60
N ALA A 25 17.26 -18.47 1.36
CA ALA A 25 16.53 -18.07 2.57
C ALA A 25 17.41 -17.35 3.61
N LEU A 26 18.65 -17.82 3.80
CA LEU A 26 19.61 -17.24 4.74
C LEU A 26 20.03 -15.80 4.37
N LEU A 27 19.95 -15.42 3.09
CA LEU A 27 20.38 -14.10 2.61
C LEU A 27 19.24 -13.09 2.49
N ARG A 28 17.98 -13.53 2.61
CA ARG A 28 16.79 -12.66 2.49
C ARG A 28 16.73 -11.55 3.55
N GLY A 29 17.28 -11.80 4.74
CA GLY A 29 17.36 -10.79 5.80
C GLY A 29 18.42 -9.70 5.55
N LEU A 30 19.36 -9.93 4.62
CA LEU A 30 20.47 -9.02 4.34
C LEU A 30 20.16 -8.03 3.21
N VAL A 31 19.24 -8.39 2.31
CA VAL A 31 18.78 -7.54 1.22
C VAL A 31 17.41 -7.01 1.57
N ARG A 32 17.29 -5.68 1.73
CA ARG A 32 15.98 -5.03 1.89
C ARG A 32 15.21 -5.15 0.57
N ALA A 33 14.52 -6.26 0.37
CA ALA A 33 13.52 -6.38 -0.67
C ALA A 33 12.44 -5.33 -0.36
N PRO A 34 11.97 -4.53 -1.33
CA PRO A 34 10.73 -3.81 -1.13
C PRO A 34 9.72 -4.88 -0.75
N ALA A 35 9.13 -4.77 0.46
CA ALA A 35 8.02 -5.62 0.84
C ALA A 35 7.11 -5.66 -0.38
N ARG A 36 6.90 -6.85 -0.97
CA ARG A 36 5.94 -7.02 -2.04
C ARG A 36 4.64 -6.65 -1.36
N ARG A 37 4.28 -5.36 -1.44
CA ARG A 37 2.92 -4.91 -1.24
C ARG A 37 2.22 -5.71 -2.32
N VAL A 38 1.63 -6.82 -1.90
CA VAL A 38 0.43 -7.29 -2.53
C VAL A 38 -0.46 -6.07 -2.42
N ALA A 39 -0.42 -5.21 -3.43
CA ALA A 39 -1.57 -4.43 -3.78
C ALA A 39 -2.59 -5.54 -3.96
N ARG A 40 -3.36 -5.81 -2.90
CA ARG A 40 -4.59 -6.58 -2.99
C ARG A 40 -5.24 -5.93 -4.20
N ALA A 41 -5.28 -6.65 -5.34
CA ALA A 41 -5.59 -6.08 -6.63
C ALA A 41 -6.75 -5.11 -6.40
N GLY A 42 -6.42 -3.83 -6.48
CA GLY A 42 -7.11 -2.78 -5.74
C GLY A 42 -8.37 -2.44 -6.48
N SER A 43 -9.33 -3.34 -6.33
CA SER A 43 -10.69 -3.32 -6.84
C SER A 43 -10.82 -3.19 -8.35
N ALA A 44 -11.88 -3.78 -8.87
CA ALA A 44 -12.65 -3.17 -9.95
C ALA A 44 -13.23 -1.81 -9.49
N GLY A 45 -12.39 -0.92 -8.92
CA GLY A 45 -12.81 0.12 -7.97
C GLY A 45 -13.61 1.23 -8.61
N GLY A 46 -13.29 1.55 -9.86
CA GLY A 46 -14.11 2.44 -10.66
C GLY A 46 -15.51 1.87 -10.91
N SER A 47 -15.61 0.57 -11.21
CA SER A 47 -16.90 -0.09 -11.50
C SER A 47 -17.74 -0.28 -10.22
N GLU A 48 -17.11 -0.69 -9.12
CA GLU A 48 -17.77 -0.89 -7.83
C GLU A 48 -18.24 0.44 -7.22
N LEU A 49 -17.41 1.49 -7.28
CA LEU A 49 -17.80 2.82 -6.81
C LEU A 49 -18.93 3.40 -7.67
N ALA A 50 -18.86 3.25 -9.00
CA ALA A 50 -19.92 3.69 -9.90
C ALA A 50 -21.24 2.99 -9.58
N ALA A 51 -21.23 1.68 -9.36
CA ALA A 51 -22.41 0.92 -8.95
C ALA A 51 -22.97 1.41 -7.60
N ARG A 52 -22.12 1.67 -6.61
CA ARG A 52 -22.53 2.20 -5.30
C ARG A 52 -23.14 3.59 -5.39
N LEU A 53 -22.58 4.49 -6.20
CA LEU A 53 -23.12 5.84 -6.37
C LEU A 53 -24.45 5.83 -7.14
N LEU A 54 -24.58 4.97 -8.14
CA LEU A 54 -25.84 4.81 -8.89
C LEU A 54 -26.98 4.28 -8.02
N ALA A 55 -26.68 3.47 -7.01
CA ALA A 55 -27.65 2.97 -6.04
C ALA A 55 -28.12 4.03 -5.02
N LEU A 56 -27.44 5.17 -4.91
CA LEU A 56 -27.81 6.25 -3.99
C LEU A 56 -28.70 7.31 -4.66
N PRO A 57 -29.61 7.94 -3.89
CA PRO A 57 -30.30 9.17 -4.30
C PRO A 57 -29.29 10.24 -4.72
N ALA A 58 -29.64 11.06 -5.72
CA ALA A 58 -28.73 12.07 -6.24
C ALA A 58 -28.17 13.02 -5.17
N ALA A 59 -29.01 13.39 -4.18
CA ALA A 59 -28.63 14.25 -3.07
C ALA A 59 -27.57 13.65 -2.13
N GLU A 60 -27.43 12.32 -2.09
CA GLU A 60 -26.51 11.62 -1.18
C GLU A 60 -25.16 11.28 -1.84
N ARG A 61 -25.09 11.35 -3.18
CA ARG A 61 -23.89 10.97 -3.94
C ARG A 61 -22.70 11.88 -3.64
N GLU A 62 -22.94 13.18 -3.53
CA GLU A 62 -21.89 14.16 -3.25
C GLU A 62 -21.23 13.88 -1.90
N GLN A 63 -22.04 13.68 -0.86
CA GLN A 63 -21.55 13.36 0.49
C GLN A 63 -20.78 12.03 0.50
N ALA A 64 -21.27 11.02 -0.21
CA ALA A 64 -20.60 9.72 -0.29
C ALA A 64 -19.23 9.79 -0.98
N VAL A 65 -19.08 10.61 -2.03
CA VAL A 65 -17.79 10.85 -2.67
C VAL A 65 -16.86 11.60 -1.73
N LEU A 66 -17.38 12.61 -1.04
CA LEU A 66 -16.62 13.46 -0.14
C LEU A 66 -16.05 12.64 1.05
N ASP A 67 -16.84 11.76 1.64
CA ASP A 67 -16.40 10.88 2.73
C ASP A 67 -15.34 9.86 2.25
N LEU A 68 -15.47 9.35 1.02
CA LEU A 68 -14.47 8.47 0.42
C LEU A 68 -13.13 9.20 0.26
N VAL A 69 -13.15 10.42 -0.27
CA VAL A 69 -11.94 11.23 -0.47
C VAL A 69 -11.30 11.55 0.88
N ARG A 70 -12.08 11.98 1.88
CA ARG A 70 -11.57 12.23 3.25
C ARG A 70 -10.93 10.99 3.86
N THR A 71 -11.55 9.82 3.72
CA THR A 71 -10.99 8.54 4.19
C THR A 71 -9.63 8.26 3.55
N ARG A 72 -9.51 8.49 2.24
CA ARG A 72 -8.24 8.28 1.54
C ARG A 72 -7.18 9.28 1.98
N ILE A 73 -7.54 10.55 2.15
CA ILE A 73 -6.64 11.60 2.61
C ILE A 73 -6.16 11.31 4.03
N ALA A 74 -7.07 10.99 4.96
CA ALA A 74 -6.74 10.63 6.33
C ALA A 74 -5.76 9.45 6.39
N SER A 75 -6.01 8.42 5.58
CA SER A 75 -5.10 7.26 5.49
C SER A 75 -3.73 7.61 4.92
N VAL A 76 -3.62 8.55 3.98
CA VAL A 76 -2.35 8.94 3.35
C VAL A 76 -1.55 9.90 4.25
N LEU A 77 -2.24 10.84 4.90
CA LEU A 77 -1.62 11.87 5.74
C LEU A 77 -1.48 11.45 7.22
N GLY A 78 -2.08 10.32 7.61
CA GLY A 78 -1.99 9.79 8.98
C GLY A 78 -2.93 10.46 9.97
N TYR A 79 -4.08 10.98 9.51
CA TYR A 79 -5.10 11.51 10.42
C TYR A 79 -5.84 10.38 11.13
N PRO A 80 -6.22 10.58 12.41
CA PRO A 80 -6.92 9.56 13.21
C PRO A 80 -8.36 9.30 12.71
N ASP A 81 -8.96 10.29 12.04
CA ASP A 81 -10.30 10.21 11.48
C ASP A 81 -10.45 11.12 10.25
N THR A 82 -11.65 11.08 9.64
CA THR A 82 -12.00 11.88 8.46
C THR A 82 -12.52 13.27 8.80
N THR A 83 -12.91 13.54 10.03
CA THR A 83 -13.42 14.86 10.45
C THR A 83 -12.29 15.87 10.61
N ALA A 84 -11.06 15.40 10.81
CA ALA A 84 -9.82 16.17 10.70
C ALA A 84 -9.53 16.72 9.29
N VAL A 85 -10.24 16.24 8.24
CA VAL A 85 -10.09 16.71 6.86
C VAL A 85 -11.28 17.60 6.49
N GLU A 86 -11.12 18.92 6.54
CA GLU A 86 -12.17 19.87 6.17
C GLU A 86 -12.52 19.80 4.68
N ALA A 87 -13.80 20.01 4.35
CA ALA A 87 -14.22 20.12 2.96
C ALA A 87 -13.99 21.55 2.49
N GLY A 88 -13.08 21.75 1.53
CA GLY A 88 -12.96 23.00 0.81
C GLY A 88 -14.20 23.24 -0.04
N ARG A 89 -14.76 24.45 0.03
CA ARG A 89 -15.90 24.90 -0.79
C ARG A 89 -15.41 25.43 -2.13
#